data_AF-A0AAW9BDW2-F1
#
_entry.id   AF-A0AAW9BDW2-F1
#
_cell.length_a   1.000
_cell.length_b   1.000
_cell.length_c   1.000
_cell.angle_alpha   90.00
_cell.angle_beta   90.00
_cell.angle_gamma   90.00
#
_symmetry.space_group_name_H-M   'P 1'
#
loop_
_entity.id
_entity.type
_entity.pdbx_description
1 polymer ?
#
loop_
_entity_poly.entity_id
_entity_poly.type
_entity_poly.pdbx_seq_one_letter_code
_entity_poly.pdbx_strand_id
1 'polypeptide(L)'
;LEEYVAIASEMIRMTPADVVFHRVSSAARRPTLLSPLWCENRWLAMTEIGRALNKDGAQGSLIGKPFIYTKPELKADCSINN
;
A
#
# COMPACT_ATOMS: atom_id res chain seq x y z
N LEU A 1 4.67 -12.51 9.58
CA LEU A 1 4.33 -11.75 8.35
C LEU A 1 2.83 -11.51 8.31
N GLU A 2 2.04 -12.57 8.37
CA GLU A 2 0.57 -12.50 8.36
C GLU A 2 0.01 -11.47 9.35
N GLU A 3 0.41 -11.52 10.62
CA GLU A 3 0.00 -10.54 11.63
C GLU A 3 0.33 -9.09 11.24
N TYR A 4 1.54 -8.86 10.72
CA TYR A 4 1.93 -7.53 10.24
C TYR A 4 1.05 -7.07 9.06
N VAL A 5 0.79 -7.96 8.10
CA VAL A 5 -0.07 -7.67 6.94
C VAL A 5 -1.49 -7.34 7.39
N ALA A 6 -2.04 -8.10 8.34
CA ALA A 6 -3.37 -7.86 8.89
C ALA A 6 -3.46 -6.48 9.55
N ILE A 7 -2.54 -6.18 10.47
CA ILE A 7 -2.49 -4.90 11.18
C ILE A 7 -2.28 -3.73 10.20
N ALA A 8 -1.28 -3.82 9.33
CA ALA A 8 -0.96 -2.75 8.38
C ALA A 8 -2.13 -2.47 7.43
N SER A 9 -2.79 -3.52 6.91
CA SER A 9 -3.92 -3.36 6.00
C SER A 9 -5.13 -2.74 6.69
N GLU A 10 -5.40 -3.12 7.94
CA GLU A 10 -6.46 -2.51 8.75
C GLU A 10 -6.19 -1.01 8.99
N MET A 11 -4.96 -0.67 9.39
CA MET A 11 -4.55 0.74 9.58
C MET A 11 -4.69 1.56 8.29
N ILE A 12 -4.27 1.02 7.14
CA ILE A 12 -4.44 1.68 5.84
C ILE A 12 -5.92 1.90 5.53
N ARG A 13 -6.77 0.90 5.72
CA ARG A 13 -8.22 1.01 5.46
C ARG A 13 -8.93 2.00 6.39
N MET A 14 -8.41 2.24 7.59
CA MET A 14 -8.89 3.28 8.51
C MET A 14 -8.33 4.68 8.22
N THR A 15 -7.30 4.79 7.38
CA THR A 15 -6.64 6.07 7.09
C THR A 15 -7.35 6.82 5.96
N PRO A 16 -7.66 8.12 6.11
CA PRO A 16 -8.22 8.96 5.05
C PRO A 16 -7.41 8.95 3.74
N ALA A 17 -8.09 9.02 2.60
CA ALA A 17 -7.49 8.90 1.27
C ALA A 17 -6.53 10.03 0.88
N ASP A 18 -6.61 11.18 1.55
CA ASP A 18 -5.74 12.35 1.39
C ASP A 18 -4.40 12.22 2.13
N VAL A 19 -4.23 11.22 2.99
CA VAL A 19 -2.98 10.92 3.70
C VAL A 19 -2.09 10.04 2.83
N VAL A 20 -0.84 10.47 2.62
CA VAL A 20 0.15 9.71 1.83
C VAL A 20 1.07 8.90 2.74
N PHE A 21 1.03 7.58 2.60
CA PHE A 21 2.03 6.71 3.22
C PHE A 21 3.34 6.77 2.42
N HIS A 22 4.41 7.26 3.05
CA HIS A 22 5.73 7.24 2.42
C HIS A 22 6.30 5.82 2.29
N ARG A 23 6.10 4.98 3.31
CA ARG A 23 6.51 3.57 3.35
C ARG A 23 5.57 2.75 4.19
N VAL A 24 5.34 1.52 3.76
CA VAL A 24 4.51 0.51 4.45
C VAL A 24 5.24 -0.83 4.60
N SER A 25 6.55 -0.85 4.31
CA SER A 25 7.42 -2.00 4.51
C SER A 25 8.86 -1.55 4.77
N SER A 26 9.67 -2.46 5.32
CA SER A 26 11.10 -2.24 5.54
C SER A 26 11.92 -3.40 4.96
N ALA A 27 13.20 -3.14 4.73
CA ALA A 27 14.17 -4.11 4.24
C ALA A 27 15.37 -4.15 5.19
N ALA A 28 15.78 -5.33 5.64
CA ALA A 28 16.95 -5.51 6.50
C ALA A 28 17.72 -6.78 6.10
N ARG A 29 19.06 -6.72 6.09
CA ARG A 29 19.92 -7.88 5.80
C ARG A 29 20.06 -8.75 7.05
N ARG A 30 20.32 -10.05 6.88
CA ARG A 30 20.40 -11.04 7.98
C ARG A 30 21.50 -10.90 9.06
N PRO A 31 22.53 -10.00 9.01
CA PRO A 31 23.28 -9.65 10.22
C PRO A 31 22.77 -8.36 10.90
N THR A 32 21.74 -7.71 10.37
CA THR A 32 21.20 -6.45 10.92
C THR A 32 20.24 -6.73 12.07
N LEU A 33 20.35 -5.91 13.13
CA LEU A 33 19.56 -5.86 14.37
C LEU A 33 18.09 -6.31 14.27
N LEU A 34 17.59 -6.94 15.35
CA LEU A 34 16.19 -7.23 15.74
C LEU A 34 15.11 -6.77 14.74
N SER A 35 15.05 -7.42 13.58
CA SER A 35 14.04 -7.17 12.57
C SER A 35 13.20 -8.42 12.35
N PRO A 36 11.91 -8.28 12.00
CA PRO A 36 11.12 -9.42 11.59
C PRO A 36 11.75 -10.16 10.41
N LEU A 37 11.69 -11.49 10.40
CA LEU A 37 12.32 -12.32 9.37
C LEU A 37 11.89 -11.96 7.93
N TRP A 38 10.66 -11.49 7.77
CA TRP A 38 10.13 -11.08 6.47
C TRP A 38 10.82 -9.83 5.90
N CYS A 39 11.55 -9.05 6.71
CA CYS A 39 12.31 -7.88 6.27
C CYS A 39 13.48 -8.22 5.34
N GLU A 40 13.91 -9.48 5.25
CA GLU A 40 14.91 -9.90 4.25
C GLU A 40 14.40 -9.66 2.81
N ASN A 41 13.09 -9.80 2.60
CA ASN A 41 12.43 -9.56 1.31
C ASN A 41 11.30 -8.55 1.48
N ARG A 42 11.62 -7.25 1.33
CA ARG A 42 10.64 -6.15 1.45
C ARG A 42 9.42 -6.28 0.55
N TRP A 43 9.56 -6.95 -0.60
CA TRP A 43 8.49 -7.08 -1.58
C TRP A 43 7.41 -8.02 -1.09
N LEU A 44 7.77 -9.02 -0.28
CA LEU A 44 6.83 -9.99 0.28
C LEU A 44 5.72 -9.29 1.08
N ALA A 45 6.09 -8.40 2.00
CA ALA A 45 5.11 -7.63 2.76
C ALA A 45 4.24 -6.71 1.89
N MET A 46 4.85 -6.03 0.90
CA MET A 46 4.10 -5.14 0.00
C MET A 46 3.07 -5.89 -0.85
N THR A 47 3.46 -7.04 -1.40
CA THR A 47 2.57 -7.87 -2.22
C THR A 47 1.38 -8.37 -1.40
N GLU A 48 1.63 -8.87 -0.18
CA GLU A 48 0.56 -9.40 0.66
C GLU A 48 -0.36 -8.30 1.20
N ILE A 49 0.15 -7.11 1.53
CA ILE A 49 -0.68 -5.93 1.82
C ILE A 49 -1.55 -5.59 0.60
N GLY A 50 -0.98 -5.57 -0.61
CA GLY A 50 -1.74 -5.32 -1.83
C GLY A 50 -2.88 -6.32 -2.05
N ARG A 51 -2.63 -7.62 -1.81
CA ARG A 51 -3.68 -8.66 -1.88
C ARG A 51 -4.78 -8.45 -0.84
N ALA A 52 -4.41 -8.14 0.41
CA ALA A 52 -5.35 -7.88 1.49
C ALA A 52 -6.23 -6.66 1.18
N LEU A 53 -5.64 -5.54 0.73
CA LEU A 53 -6.40 -4.35 0.33
C LEU A 53 -7.30 -4.61 -0.88
N ASN A 54 -6.86 -5.39 -1.86
CA ASN A 54 -7.70 -5.77 -3.00
C ASN A 54 -8.90 -6.61 -2.58
N LYS A 55 -8.74 -7.46 -1.56
CA LYS A 55 -9.80 -8.32 -1.03
C LYS A 55 -10.76 -7.57 -0.12
N ASP A 56 -10.22 -6.80 0.83
CA ASP A 56 -10.98 -6.27 1.96
C ASP A 56 -11.36 -4.79 1.78
N GLY A 57 -10.69 -4.06 0.89
CA GLY A 57 -11.00 -2.68 0.53
C GLY A 57 -9.77 -1.76 0.52
N ALA A 58 -9.87 -0.69 -0.25
CA ALA A 58 -8.82 0.32 -0.38
C ALA A 58 -8.65 1.19 0.88
N GLN A 59 -7.62 2.04 0.90
CA GLN A 59 -7.43 3.06 1.92
C GLN A 59 -8.71 3.89 2.15
N GLY A 60 -9.06 4.14 3.41
CA GLY A 60 -10.28 4.87 3.78
C GLY A 60 -11.58 4.07 3.68
N SER A 61 -11.54 2.79 3.28
CA SER A 61 -12.76 1.97 3.16
C SER A 61 -13.49 1.76 4.49
N LEU A 62 -12.75 1.68 5.61
CA LEU A 62 -13.36 1.45 6.93
C LEU A 62 -14.01 2.71 7.52
N ILE A 63 -13.70 3.90 6.99
CA ILE A 63 -14.31 5.16 7.41
C ILE A 63 -15.33 5.69 6.38
N GLY A 64 -15.73 4.86 5.42
CA GLY A 64 -16.74 5.20 4.41
C GLY A 64 -16.26 6.21 3.35
N LYS A 65 -14.96 6.45 3.23
CA LYS A 65 -14.35 7.35 2.23
C LYS A 65 -13.19 6.65 1.50
N PRO A 66 -13.48 5.57 0.74
CA PRO A 66 -12.44 4.80 0.08
C PRO A 66 -11.71 5.65 -0.97
N PHE A 67 -10.40 5.42 -1.12
CA PHE A 67 -9.63 5.94 -2.23
C PHE A 67 -10.17 5.39 -3.54
N ILE A 68 -10.53 6.28 -4.46
CA ILE A 68 -10.98 5.95 -5.81
C ILE A 68 -9.84 6.30 -6.77
N TYR A 69 -9.28 5.28 -7.41
CA TYR A 69 -8.28 5.50 -8.44
C TYR A 69 -8.94 6.11 -9.68
N THR A 70 -8.48 7.28 -10.07
CA THR A 70 -8.80 7.90 -11.36
C THR A 70 -7.54 7.88 -12.22
N LYS A 71 -7.65 7.30 -13.42
CA LYS A 71 -6.54 7.31 -14.38
C LYS A 71 -6.15 8.77 -14.67
N PRO A 72 -4.88 9.17 -14.46
CA PRO A 72 -4.47 10.54 -14.77
C PRO A 72 -4.50 10.78 -16.28
N GLU A 73 -4.94 11.96 -16.70
CA GLU A 73 -4.78 12.42 -18.08
C GLU A 73 -3.31 12.82 -18.29
N LEU A 74 -2.67 12.19 -19.27
CA LEU A 74 -1.27 12.45 -19.59
C LEU A 74 -1.19 13.54 -20.66
N LYS A 75 -0.28 14.51 -20.47
CA LYS A 75 -0.09 15.63 -21.42
C LYS A 75 0.18 15.19 -22.87
N ALA A 76 0.73 13.99 -23.08
CA ALA A 76 1.00 13.44 -24.41
C ALA A 76 -0.27 13.12 -25.21
N ASP A 77 -1.41 12.92 -24.53
CA ASP A 77 -2.67 12.53 -25.16
C ASP A 77 -3.46 13.74 -25.71
N CYS A 78 -3.10 14.98 -25.33
CA CYS A 78 -3.78 16.20 -25.76
C CYS A 78 -3.43 16.67 -27.19
N SER A 79 -2.41 16.11 -27.83
CA SER A 79 -1.84 16.64 -29.09
C SER A 79 -2.38 16.02 -30.39
N ILE A 80 -3.45 15.21 -30.36
CA ILE A 80 -3.92 14.48 -31.56
C ILE A 80 -5.16 15.09 -32.25
N ASN A 81 -5.84 16.06 -31.64
CA ASN A 81 -7.02 16.68 -32.26
C ASN A 81 -6.77 18.14 -32.62
N ASN A 82 -6.15 18.38 -33.77
CA ASN A 82 -6.22 19.67 -34.49
C ASN A 82 -6.21 19.42 -35.99
#